data_AF-A0A7S0JJ92-F1
#
_entry.id   AF-A0A7S0JJ92-F1
#
_cell.length_a   1.000
_cell.length_b   1.000
_cell.length_c   1.000
_cell.angle_alpha   90.00
_cell.angle_beta   90.00
_cell.angle_gamma   90.00
#
_symmetry.space_group_name_H-M   'P 1'
#
loop_
_entity.id
_entity.type
_entity.pdbx_description
1 polymer ?
#
loop_
_entity_poly.entity_id
_entity_poly.type
_entity_poly.pdbx_seq_one_letter_code
_entity_poly.pdbx_strand_id
1 'polypeptide(L)'
;SAEALYAKTRLGARLASGSSPAASFEESSAGVFVGEGAGALVLKRMVDCDVHAAGGPRVYACIDALAEAATVEAAAAAALAVGGVGAGEVEYVEVSADGGREIDDSEIKGIAAVYSTAARSLAAAAAPVAVPAAPATGGVSAEKAT
;
A
#
# COMPACT_ATOMS: atom_id res chain seq x y z
N SER A 1 -4.54 -9.43 -13.79
CA SER A 1 -4.57 -10.30 -14.99
C SER A 1 -4.65 -11.76 -14.56
N ALA A 2 -5.05 -12.68 -15.45
CA ALA A 2 -5.06 -14.12 -15.15
C ALA A 2 -3.67 -14.67 -14.77
N GLU A 3 -2.62 -14.09 -15.35
CA GLU A 3 -1.22 -14.46 -15.11
C GLU A 3 -0.75 -14.08 -13.70
N ALA A 4 -1.11 -12.89 -13.22
CA ALA A 4 -0.80 -12.47 -11.85
C ALA A 4 -1.51 -13.35 -10.82
N LEU A 5 -2.76 -13.73 -11.09
CA LEU A 5 -3.50 -14.64 -10.21
C LEU A 5 -2.86 -16.04 -10.20
N TYR A 6 -2.43 -16.53 -11.36
CA TYR A 6 -1.73 -17.81 -11.46
C TYR A 6 -0.40 -17.80 -10.69
N ALA A 7 0.38 -16.74 -10.78
CA ALA A 7 1.63 -16.61 -10.02
C ALA A 7 1.37 -16.59 -8.51
N LYS A 8 0.40 -15.79 -8.04
CA LYS A 8 0.05 -15.70 -6.61
C LYS A 8 -0.45 -17.01 -6.03
N THR A 9 -1.32 -17.72 -6.75
CA THR A 9 -1.84 -19.02 -6.28
C THR A 9 -0.75 -20.10 -6.22
N ARG A 10 0.28 -20.04 -7.08
CA ARG A 10 1.46 -20.92 -6.96
C ARG A 10 2.35 -20.62 -5.76
N LEU A 11 2.34 -19.38 -5.29
CA LEU A 11 3.13 -18.93 -4.13
C LEU A 11 2.37 -19.06 -2.80
N GLY A 12 1.20 -19.72 -2.81
CA GLY A 12 0.48 -20.08 -1.58
C GLY A 12 -0.75 -19.23 -1.28
N ALA A 13 -1.06 -18.21 -2.09
CA ALA A 13 -2.32 -17.47 -1.95
C ALA A 13 -3.51 -18.39 -2.30
N ARG A 14 -4.57 -18.34 -1.49
CA ARG A 14 -5.80 -19.10 -1.72
C ARG A 14 -6.89 -18.16 -2.22
N LEU A 15 -7.60 -18.57 -3.26
CA LEU A 15 -8.83 -17.89 -3.65
C LEU A 15 -9.90 -18.08 -2.57
N ALA A 16 -10.62 -17.01 -2.27
CA ALA A 16 -11.76 -17.08 -1.36
C ALA A 16 -12.89 -17.94 -1.95
N SER A 17 -13.54 -18.73 -1.09
CA SER A 17 -14.71 -19.54 -1.44
C SER A 17 -16.04 -18.88 -1.08
N GLY A 18 -16.02 -17.76 -0.36
CA GLY A 18 -17.20 -17.00 0.02
C GLY A 18 -17.72 -16.11 -1.11
N SER A 19 -18.94 -15.59 -0.98
CA SER A 19 -19.55 -14.68 -1.95
C SER A 19 -19.25 -13.19 -1.71
N SER A 20 -18.67 -12.86 -0.55
CA SER A 20 -18.41 -11.48 -0.14
C SER A 20 -17.00 -11.35 0.44
N PRO A 21 -16.26 -10.28 0.10
CA PRO A 21 -14.94 -10.03 0.69
C PRO A 21 -15.05 -9.66 2.16
N ALA A 22 -14.09 -10.13 2.95
CA ALA A 22 -13.81 -9.64 4.29
C ALA A 22 -12.64 -8.62 4.21
N ALA A 23 -12.54 -7.74 5.20
CA ALA A 23 -11.37 -6.89 5.32
C ALA A 23 -10.12 -7.75 5.63
N SER A 24 -8.95 -7.32 5.17
CA SER A 24 -7.70 -8.00 5.47
C SER A 24 -7.45 -8.06 6.99
N PHE A 25 -6.80 -9.14 7.43
CA PHE A 25 -6.53 -9.46 8.84
C PHE A 25 -7.75 -9.72 9.73
N GLU A 26 -8.97 -9.62 9.22
CA GLU A 26 -10.16 -10.10 9.94
C GLU A 26 -10.10 -11.62 10.14
N GLU A 27 -10.63 -12.10 11.27
CA GLU A 27 -10.75 -13.54 11.53
C GLU A 27 -11.57 -14.25 10.43
N SER A 28 -12.52 -13.53 9.82
CA SER A 28 -13.36 -14.02 8.72
C SER A 28 -12.67 -14.01 7.35
N SER A 29 -11.44 -13.50 7.24
CA SER A 29 -10.68 -13.52 5.99
C SER A 29 -10.33 -14.94 5.59
N ALA A 30 -10.82 -15.36 4.42
CA ALA A 30 -10.70 -16.74 3.93
C ALA A 30 -10.05 -16.82 2.54
N GLY A 31 -9.10 -15.93 2.26
CA GLY A 31 -8.37 -15.86 0.99
C GLY A 31 -8.70 -14.61 0.17
N VAL A 32 -8.12 -14.54 -1.03
CA VAL A 32 -8.20 -13.37 -1.90
C VAL A 32 -9.39 -13.43 -2.84
N PHE A 33 -10.03 -12.28 -3.04
CA PHE A 33 -11.00 -12.05 -4.09
C PHE A 33 -10.31 -11.43 -5.29
N VAL A 34 -10.67 -11.87 -6.49
CA VAL A 34 -10.15 -11.27 -7.73
C VAL A 34 -10.83 -9.92 -7.93
N GLY A 35 -10.03 -8.86 -7.95
CA GLY A 35 -10.46 -7.52 -8.35
C GLY A 35 -10.03 -7.17 -9.76
N GLU A 36 -10.78 -6.28 -10.40
CA GLU A 36 -10.40 -5.63 -11.66
C GLU A 36 -10.01 -4.17 -11.40
N GLY A 37 -9.07 -3.64 -12.20
CA GLY A 37 -8.62 -2.26 -12.07
C GLY A 37 -7.51 -1.93 -13.07
N ALA A 38 -7.41 -0.66 -13.43
CA ALA A 38 -6.32 -0.11 -14.23
C ALA A 38 -5.91 1.25 -13.67
N GLY A 39 -4.60 1.49 -13.55
CA GLY A 39 -4.04 2.74 -13.06
C GLY A 39 -2.70 3.03 -13.72
N ALA A 40 -2.37 4.31 -13.83
CA ALA A 40 -1.09 4.77 -14.35
C ALA A 40 -0.63 6.01 -13.58
N LEU A 41 0.68 6.16 -13.43
CA LEU A 41 1.32 7.34 -12.83
C LEU A 41 2.15 8.06 -13.90
N VAL A 42 2.15 9.39 -13.85
CA VAL A 42 3.07 10.22 -14.63
C VAL A 42 4.22 10.63 -13.72
N LEU A 43 5.41 10.10 -14.00
CA LEU A 43 6.60 10.38 -13.19
C LEU A 43 7.44 11.48 -13.84
N LYS A 44 7.91 12.41 -13.02
CA LYS A 44 8.87 13.44 -13.39
C LYS A 44 9.92 13.55 -12.28
N ARG A 45 11.17 13.82 -12.63
CA ARG A 45 12.19 14.12 -11.62
C ARG A 45 11.79 15.39 -10.88
N MET A 46 11.87 15.36 -9.55
CA MET A 46 11.47 16.50 -8.73
C MET A 46 12.21 17.80 -9.09
N VAL A 47 13.49 17.69 -9.46
CA VAL A 47 14.32 18.84 -9.89
C VAL A 47 13.81 19.51 -11.17
N ASP A 48 13.03 18.80 -11.99
CA ASP A 48 12.44 19.33 -13.21
C ASP A 48 10.99 19.81 -12.98
N CYS A 49 10.44 19.64 -11.78
CA CYS A 49 9.10 20.12 -11.41
C CYS A 49 9.16 21.59 -10.97
N ASP A 50 8.81 22.51 -11.85
CA ASP A 50 8.58 23.91 -11.46
C ASP A 50 7.20 24.04 -10.79
N VAL A 51 7.14 23.70 -9.50
CA VAL A 51 5.91 23.73 -8.70
C VAL A 51 5.44 25.14 -8.35
N HIS A 52 6.27 26.16 -8.62
CA HIS A 52 5.97 27.56 -8.31
C HIS A 52 5.51 28.36 -9.55
N ALA A 53 5.78 27.87 -10.77
CA ALA A 53 5.25 28.47 -11.98
C ALA A 53 3.71 28.50 -12.01
N ALA A 54 3.16 29.59 -12.54
CA ALA A 54 1.75 29.66 -12.87
C ALA A 54 1.41 28.57 -13.90
N GLY A 55 0.55 27.62 -13.51
CA GLY A 55 0.22 26.44 -14.32
C GLY A 55 1.25 25.30 -14.25
N GLY A 56 2.18 25.34 -13.29
CA GLY A 56 3.12 24.25 -13.02
C GLY A 56 2.42 22.92 -12.64
N PRO A 57 3.15 21.79 -12.72
CA PRO A 57 2.58 20.49 -12.38
C PRO A 57 2.20 20.42 -10.89
N ARG A 58 1.06 19.82 -10.59
CA ARG A 58 0.74 19.41 -9.22
C ARG A 58 1.51 18.12 -8.90
N VAL A 59 2.36 18.17 -7.89
CA VAL A 59 3.05 17.00 -7.35
C VAL A 59 2.16 16.37 -6.28
N TYR A 60 1.79 15.10 -6.48
CA TYR A 60 0.93 14.36 -5.54
C TYR A 60 1.74 13.66 -4.44
N ALA A 61 2.92 13.13 -4.79
CA ALA A 61 3.85 12.49 -3.88
C ALA A 61 5.25 12.48 -4.52
N CYS A 62 6.27 12.19 -3.70
CA CYS A 62 7.63 11.89 -4.13
C CYS A 62 7.93 10.42 -3.87
N ILE A 63 8.70 9.79 -4.75
CA ILE A 63 9.20 8.43 -4.57
C ILE A 63 10.67 8.56 -4.19
N ASP A 64 10.98 8.37 -2.91
CA ASP A 64 12.34 8.55 -2.40
C ASP A 64 13.22 7.31 -2.65
N ALA A 65 12.63 6.11 -2.63
CA ALA A 65 13.34 4.87 -2.88
C ALA A 65 12.43 3.74 -3.38
N LEU A 66 13.04 2.78 -4.08
CA LEU A 66 12.47 1.49 -4.43
C LEU A 66 13.52 0.42 -4.11
N ALA A 67 13.10 -0.68 -3.50
CA ALA A 67 13.98 -1.82 -3.21
C ALA A 67 13.23 -3.14 -3.39
N GLU A 68 13.95 -4.15 -3.85
CA GLU A 68 13.46 -5.52 -3.98
C GLU A 68 14.39 -6.44 -3.18
N ALA A 69 13.82 -7.38 -2.43
CA ALA A 69 14.57 -8.37 -1.69
C ALA A 69 13.74 -9.65 -1.50
N ALA A 70 14.39 -10.70 -1.00
CA ALA A 70 13.75 -12.00 -0.75
C ALA A 70 12.76 -11.99 0.42
N THR A 71 12.83 -10.99 1.31
CA THR A 71 11.93 -10.85 2.46
C THR A 71 11.42 -9.42 2.60
N VAL A 72 10.25 -9.27 3.22
CA VAL A 72 9.64 -7.97 3.51
C VAL A 72 10.55 -7.11 4.39
N GLU A 73 11.17 -7.72 5.41
CA GLU A 73 12.14 -7.04 6.29
C GLU A 73 13.33 -6.47 5.50
N ALA A 74 13.96 -7.29 4.65
CA ALA A 74 15.13 -6.87 3.89
C ALA A 74 14.77 -5.79 2.85
N ALA A 75 13.61 -5.91 2.20
CA ALA A 75 13.14 -4.92 1.23
C ALA A 75 12.85 -3.58 1.90
N ALA A 76 12.14 -3.59 3.02
CA ALA A 76 11.82 -2.37 3.77
C ALA A 76 13.09 -1.69 4.32
N ALA A 77 14.01 -2.45 4.92
CA ALA A 77 15.28 -1.92 5.42
C ALA A 77 16.13 -1.31 4.30
N ALA A 78 16.19 -1.96 3.13
CA ALA A 78 16.91 -1.43 1.97
C ALA A 78 16.26 -0.15 1.42
N ALA A 79 14.93 -0.09 1.33
CA ALA A 79 14.22 1.10 0.86
C ALA A 79 14.46 2.31 1.79
N LEU A 80 14.37 2.12 3.11
CA LEU A 80 14.68 3.16 4.10
C LEU A 80 16.13 3.66 3.97
N ALA A 81 17.08 2.73 3.83
CA ALA A 81 18.49 3.08 3.67
C ALA A 81 18.77 3.87 2.39
N VAL A 82 18.17 3.47 1.26
CA VAL A 82 18.31 4.18 -0.03
C VAL A 82 17.62 5.55 0.02
N GLY A 83 16.45 5.64 0.65
CA GLY A 83 15.69 6.88 0.80
C GLY A 83 16.28 7.84 1.83
N GLY A 84 17.21 7.38 2.67
CA GLY A 84 17.75 8.17 3.77
C GLY A 84 16.70 8.52 4.83
N VAL A 85 15.65 7.71 4.96
CA VAL A 85 14.52 7.91 5.88
C VAL A 85 14.68 6.96 7.06
N GLY A 86 14.58 7.49 8.28
CA GLY A 86 14.53 6.68 9.48
C GLY A 86 13.19 5.96 9.63
N ALA A 87 13.21 4.71 10.11
CA ALA A 87 11.97 3.94 10.31
C ALA A 87 10.92 4.66 11.19
N GLY A 88 11.36 5.47 12.16
CA GLY A 88 10.47 6.26 13.02
C GLY A 88 9.86 7.51 12.37
N GLU A 89 10.28 7.85 11.15
CA GLU A 89 9.70 8.94 10.36
C GLU A 89 8.57 8.45 9.44
N VAL A 90 8.41 7.13 9.31
CA VAL A 90 7.30 6.53 8.57
C VAL A 90 6.08 6.46 9.47
N GLU A 91 5.00 7.12 9.06
CA GLU A 91 3.74 7.14 9.81
C GLU A 91 2.74 6.08 9.31
N TYR A 92 2.89 5.66 8.05
CA TYR A 92 1.97 4.76 7.37
C TYR A 92 2.71 3.75 6.49
N VAL A 93 2.32 2.48 6.58
CA VAL A 93 2.75 1.41 5.67
C VAL A 93 1.53 0.75 5.04
N GLU A 94 1.49 0.77 3.70
CA GLU A 94 0.56 -0.04 2.93
C GLU A 94 1.15 -1.45 2.74
N VAL A 95 0.46 -2.44 3.30
CA VAL A 95 0.86 -3.86 3.22
C VAL A 95 0.08 -4.60 2.14
N SER A 96 0.65 -5.69 1.61
CA SER A 96 0.02 -6.49 0.57
C SER A 96 -1.24 -7.20 1.08
N ALA A 97 -1.13 -7.86 2.25
CA ALA A 97 -2.23 -8.50 2.96
C ALA A 97 -3.16 -9.36 2.07
N ASP A 98 -2.53 -10.09 1.16
CA ASP A 98 -3.16 -10.91 0.12
C ASP A 98 -2.76 -12.39 0.24
N GLY A 99 -2.19 -12.76 1.39
CA GLY A 99 -1.76 -14.11 1.69
C GLY A 99 -2.83 -14.94 2.41
N GLY A 100 -2.52 -16.21 2.65
CA GLY A 100 -3.12 -16.92 3.78
C GLY A 100 -2.51 -16.44 5.09
N ARG A 101 -3.11 -16.80 6.22
CA ARG A 101 -2.66 -16.36 7.56
C ARG A 101 -1.15 -16.48 7.81
N GLU A 102 -0.52 -17.55 7.33
CA GLU A 102 0.94 -17.73 7.48
C GLU A 102 1.77 -16.68 6.73
N ILE A 103 1.33 -16.29 5.53
CA ILE A 103 2.00 -15.28 4.69
C ILE A 103 1.76 -13.89 5.30
N ASP A 104 0.52 -13.59 5.68
CA ASP A 104 0.16 -12.34 6.34
C ASP A 104 0.91 -12.16 7.67
N ASP A 105 0.99 -13.21 8.49
CA ASP A 105 1.78 -13.19 9.74
C ASP A 105 3.28 -12.95 9.46
N SER A 106 3.81 -13.53 8.38
CA SER A 106 5.20 -13.31 7.96
C SER A 106 5.43 -11.89 7.45
N GLU A 107 4.48 -11.32 6.71
CA GLU A 107 4.53 -9.94 6.24
C GLU A 107 4.54 -8.96 7.42
N ILE A 108 3.59 -9.10 8.35
CA ILE A 108 3.49 -8.24 9.53
C ILE A 108 4.72 -8.38 10.42
N LYS A 109 5.27 -9.59 10.62
CA LYS A 109 6.52 -9.77 11.35
C LYS A 109 7.70 -9.06 10.68
N GLY A 110 7.80 -9.13 9.35
CA GLY A 110 8.84 -8.45 8.59
C GLY A 110 8.75 -6.93 8.69
N ILE A 111 7.55 -6.37 8.56
CA ILE A 111 7.31 -4.93 8.78
C ILE A 111 7.63 -4.57 10.24
N ALA A 112 7.12 -5.32 11.22
CA ALA A 112 7.37 -5.04 12.63
C ALA A 112 8.86 -5.08 12.96
N ALA A 113 9.64 -6.02 12.41
CA ALA A 113 11.08 -6.11 12.64
C ALA A 113 11.84 -4.82 12.24
N VAL A 114 11.38 -4.12 11.20
CA VAL A 114 12.01 -2.88 10.71
C VAL A 114 11.49 -1.64 11.44
N TYR A 115 10.18 -1.57 11.68
CA TYR A 115 9.54 -0.34 12.14
C TYR A 115 9.27 -0.29 13.66
N SER A 116 9.26 -1.42 14.38
CA SER A 116 8.98 -1.46 15.83
C SER A 116 10.11 -0.94 16.71
N THR A 117 11.30 -0.72 16.17
CA THR A 117 12.42 -0.09 16.89
C THR A 117 12.21 1.41 17.11
N ALA A 118 11.18 2.01 16.51
CA ALA A 118 10.80 3.39 16.75
C ALA A 118 9.93 3.50 18.02
N ALA A 119 10.19 4.48 18.88
CA ALA A 119 9.44 4.73 20.12
C ALA A 119 7.97 5.20 19.92
N ARG A 120 7.40 4.98 18.74
CA ARG A 120 6.07 5.42 18.32
C ARG A 120 5.34 4.27 17.65
N SER A 121 4.02 4.20 17.87
CA SER A 121 3.15 3.29 17.14
C SER A 121 3.09 3.70 15.66
N LEU A 122 3.43 2.77 14.77
CA LEU A 122 3.26 2.89 13.32
C LEU A 122 1.83 2.47 12.93
N ALA A 123 1.17 3.23 12.07
CA ALA A 123 -0.06 2.76 11.43
C ALA A 123 0.30 1.90 10.22
N ALA A 124 -0.25 0.69 10.15
CA ALA A 124 -0.22 -0.15 8.96
C ALA A 124 -1.66 -0.38 8.52
N ALA A 125 -1.92 -0.27 7.22
CA ALA A 125 -3.20 -0.66 6.67
C ALA A 125 -3.01 -1.52 5.43
N ALA A 126 -3.90 -2.49 5.30
CA ALA A 126 -4.14 -3.17 4.05
C ALA A 126 -5.18 -2.35 3.29
N ALA A 127 -4.82 -1.86 2.11
CA ALA A 127 -5.80 -1.26 1.23
C ALA A 127 -6.41 -2.37 0.35
N PRO A 128 -7.71 -2.69 0.46
CA PRO A 128 -8.35 -3.41 -0.61
C PRO A 128 -8.29 -2.52 -1.85
N VAL A 129 -7.58 -2.94 -2.90
CA VAL A 129 -7.63 -2.31 -4.23
C VAL A 129 -9.04 -2.41 -4.84
N ALA A 130 -10.01 -2.98 -4.13
CA ALA A 130 -11.43 -2.76 -4.38
C ALA A 130 -11.84 -1.42 -3.75
N VAL A 131 -11.67 -0.33 -4.50
CA VAL A 131 -12.53 0.85 -4.32
C VAL A 131 -13.95 0.37 -4.66
N PRO A 132 -14.90 0.24 -3.71
CA PRO A 132 -16.29 0.26 -4.13
C PRO A 132 -16.45 1.57 -4.87
N ALA A 133 -16.84 1.54 -6.14
CA ALA A 133 -17.19 2.74 -6.87
C ALA A 133 -18.14 3.54 -5.97
N ALA A 134 -17.64 4.64 -5.40
CA ALA A 134 -18.45 5.43 -4.50
C ALA A 134 -19.70 5.83 -5.30
N PRO A 135 -20.93 5.60 -4.81
CA PRO A 135 -22.08 6.18 -5.45
C PRO A 135 -21.82 7.69 -5.50
N ALA A 136 -21.87 8.26 -6.71
CA ALA A 136 -21.72 9.68 -6.93
C ALA A 136 -22.70 10.42 -6.01
N THR A 137 -22.21 10.87 -4.86
CA THR A 137 -22.96 11.64 -3.89
C THR A 137 -22.33 13.02 -3.88
N GLY A 138 -23.17 14.00 -4.18
CA GLY A 138 -22.80 15.35 -4.55
C GLY A 138 -21.89 16.03 -3.54
N GLY A 139 -21.11 16.97 -4.06
CA GLY A 139 -20.25 17.82 -3.26
C GLY A 139 -21.02 18.55 -2.17
N VAL A 140 -20.39 18.67 -1.01
CA VAL A 140 -20.72 19.70 -0.03
C VAL A 140 -19.48 20.55 0.13
N SER A 141 -19.56 21.78 -0.40
CA SER A 141 -18.63 22.86 -0.08
C SER A 141 -18.75 23.19 1.40
N ALA A 142 -17.64 23.10 2.14
CA ALA A 142 -17.53 23.76 3.42
C ALA A 142 -17.20 25.24 3.17
N GLU A 143 -18.22 26.09 3.17
CA GLU A 143 -18.07 27.54 3.16
C GLU A 143 -17.83 28.06 4.59
N LYS A 144 -16.74 28.80 4.73
CA LYS A 144 -16.38 29.84 5.71
C LYS A 144 -16.55 29.63 7.22
N ALA A 145 -15.39 29.81 7.85
CA ALA A 145 -15.18 30.42 9.15
C ALA A 145 -16.06 31.65 9.44
N THR A 146 -16.53 31.69 10.68
CA THR A 146 -16.71 32.89 11.51
C THR A 146 -16.06 32.62 12.84
#